data_AF-A0A2M7TGN2-F1
#
_entry.id   AF-A0A2M7TGN2-F1
#
_cell.length_a   1.000
_cell.length_b   1.000
_cell.length_c   1.000
_cell.angle_alpha   90.00
_cell.angle_beta   90.00
_cell.angle_gamma   90.00
#
_symmetry.space_group_name_H-M   'P 1'
#
loop_
_entity.id
_entity.type
_entity.pdbx_description
1 polymer ?
#
loop_
_entity_poly.entity_id
_entity_poly.type
_entity_poly.pdbx_seq_one_letter_code
_entity_poly.pdbx_strand_id
1 'polypeptide(L)'
;MWYVYVLQNSQKKWYIGSTKDLRKRILSHNSGKNKSTKHGLPWRIIYCEISLSMEDARAREKYLKSGMGRRYLKNRLKFFFAKVSNGVAIV
;
A
#
# COMPACT_ATOMS: atom_id res chain seq x y z
N MET A 1 -6.69 4.94 -16.34
CA MET A 1 -6.13 3.92 -15.44
C MET A 1 -6.04 4.46 -14.02
N TRP A 2 -6.34 3.60 -13.06
CA TRP A 2 -6.32 3.85 -11.63
C TRP A 2 -5.46 2.79 -10.97
N TYR A 3 -4.70 3.19 -9.95
CA TYR A 3 -3.86 2.31 -9.16
C TYR A 3 -4.49 2.14 -7.80
N VAL A 4 -4.69 0.90 -7.36
CA VAL A 4 -4.95 0.56 -5.97
C VAL A 4 -3.64 0.08 -5.37
N TYR A 5 -3.20 0.66 -4.28
CA TYR A 5 -1.86 0.41 -3.75
C TYR A 5 -1.88 0.15 -2.25
N VAL A 6 -0.86 -0.59 -1.79
CA VAL A 6 -0.56 -0.82 -0.38
C VAL A 6 0.85 -0.30 -0.11
N LEU A 7 0.92 0.67 0.81
CA LEU A 7 2.18 1.14 1.36
C LEU A 7 2.40 0.51 2.73
N GLN A 8 3.66 0.29 3.07
CA GLN A 8 4.08 -0.12 4.40
C GLN A 8 5.13 0.85 4.95
N ASN A 9 5.01 1.19 6.23
CA ASN A 9 6.03 1.94 6.95
C ASN A 9 7.02 1.05 7.73
N SER A 10 8.02 1.66 8.35
CA SER A 10 9.00 0.97 9.22
C SER A 10 8.36 0.19 10.38
N GLN A 11 7.21 0.65 10.88
CA GLN A 11 6.44 -0.02 11.93
C GLN A 11 5.50 -1.13 11.41
N LYS A 12 5.67 -1.57 10.15
CA LYS A 12 4.85 -2.57 9.47
C LYS A 12 3.37 -2.18 9.31
N LYS A 13 2.98 -0.93 9.59
CA LYS A 13 1.62 -0.42 9.39
C LYS A 13 1.34 -0.25 7.91
N TRP A 14 0.12 -0.57 7.50
CA TRP A 14 -0.30 -0.46 6.11
C TRP A 14 -1.14 0.78 5.87
N TYR A 15 -0.90 1.41 4.73
CA TYR A 15 -1.80 2.39 4.13
C TYR A 15 -2.32 1.82 2.81
N ILE A 16 -3.64 1.84 2.62
CA ILE A 16 -4.29 1.35 1.41
C ILE A 16 -5.05 2.52 0.80
N GLY A 17 -4.80 2.78 -0.48
CA GLY A 17 -5.46 3.87 -1.20
C GLY A 17 -5.56 3.60 -2.69
N SER A 18 -6.25 4.50 -3.39
CA SER A 18 -6.29 4.53 -4.85
C SER A 18 -5.91 5.90 -5.41
N THR A 19 -5.37 5.94 -6.63
CA THR A 19 -4.97 7.18 -7.31
C THR A 19 -4.81 7.00 -8.82
N LYS A 20 -4.89 8.09 -9.59
CA LYS A 20 -4.50 8.11 -11.01
C LYS A 20 -2.97 8.18 -11.21
N ASP A 21 -2.23 8.65 -10.20
CA ASP A 21 -0.77 8.85 -10.29
C ASP A 21 -0.09 8.31 -9.02
N LEU A 22 0.42 7.08 -9.13
CA LEU A 22 1.06 6.38 -8.02
C LEU A 22 2.37 7.05 -7.59
N ARG A 23 3.15 7.59 -8.54
CA ARG A 23 4.45 8.22 -8.26
C ARG A 23 4.26 9.50 -7.45
N LYS A 24 3.40 10.41 -7.92
CA LYS A 24 3.07 11.65 -7.21
C LYS A 24 2.52 11.37 -5.82
N ARG A 25 1.68 10.34 -5.69
CA ARG A 25 1.08 9.95 -4.41
C ARG A 25 2.12 9.52 -3.37
N ILE A 26 3.13 8.73 -3.75
CA ILE A 26 4.20 8.32 -2.85
C ILE A 26 5.09 9.48 -2.42
N LEU A 27 5.46 10.34 -3.36
CA LEU A 27 6.21 11.56 -3.03
C LEU A 27 5.42 12.42 -2.04
N SER A 28 4.11 12.57 -2.25
CA SER A 28 3.24 13.30 -1.32
C SER A 28 3.16 12.64 0.05
N HIS A 29 3.02 11.31 0.14
CA HIS A 29 3.02 10.59 1.41
C HIS A 29 4.34 10.73 2.15
N ASN A 30 5.45 10.73 1.41
CA ASN A 30 6.80 10.86 1.94
C ASN A 30 7.26 12.31 2.20
N SER A 31 6.49 13.32 1.76
CA SER A 31 6.83 14.73 1.94
C SER A 31 6.75 15.24 3.38
N GLY A 32 6.16 14.48 4.31
CA GLY A 32 5.92 14.90 5.70
C GLY A 32 4.83 15.98 5.88
N LYS A 33 4.24 16.50 4.79
CA LYS A 33 3.23 17.57 4.83
C LYS A 33 1.82 17.09 5.18
N ASN A 34 1.54 15.80 5.06
CA ASN A 34 0.22 15.25 5.33
C ASN A 34 0.10 14.81 6.81
N LYS A 35 -0.80 15.44 7.57
CA LYS A 35 -1.02 15.17 9.01
C LYS A 35 -1.20 13.68 9.33
N SER A 36 -1.90 12.95 8.48
CA SER A 36 -2.23 11.53 8.70
C SER A 36 -1.06 10.58 8.40
N THR A 37 -0.12 10.98 7.54
CA THR A 37 0.94 10.06 7.06
C THR A 37 2.34 10.49 7.48
N LYS A 38 2.50 11.70 8.03
CA LYS A 38 3.79 12.21 8.52
C LYS A 38 4.42 11.35 9.62
N HIS A 39 3.61 10.73 10.48
CA HIS A 39 4.08 9.85 11.56
C HIS A 39 4.43 8.44 11.10
N GLY A 40 4.14 8.10 9.84
CA GLY A 40 4.44 6.79 9.27
C GLY A 40 5.56 6.82 8.24
N LEU A 41 6.38 7.87 8.20
CA LEU A 41 7.54 7.91 7.31
C LEU A 41 8.62 6.90 7.74
N PRO A 42 9.36 6.29 6.79
CA PRO A 42 9.15 6.32 5.35
C PRO A 42 8.09 5.30 4.90
N TRP A 43 7.30 5.65 3.88
CA TRP A 43 6.35 4.76 3.21
C TRP A 43 6.96 4.12 1.97
N ARG A 44 6.86 2.79 1.87
CA ARG A 44 7.31 1.99 0.71
C ARG A 44 6.12 1.27 0.07
N ILE A 45 6.07 1.19 -1.26
CA ILE A 45 5.09 0.31 -1.93
C ILE A 45 5.47 -1.14 -1.62
N ILE A 46 4.50 -1.94 -1.20
CA ILE A 46 4.65 -3.40 -1.10
C ILE A 46 3.72 -4.15 -2.06
N TYR A 47 2.71 -3.47 -2.60
CA TYR A 47 1.76 -4.04 -3.56
C TYR A 47 1.01 -2.97 -4.35
N CYS A 48 0.68 -3.26 -5.61
CA CYS A 48 -0.25 -2.45 -6.41
C CYS A 48 -1.04 -3.28 -7.43
N GLU A 49 -2.24 -2.82 -7.75
CA GLU A 49 -3.13 -3.33 -8.79
C GLU A 49 -3.58 -2.17 -9.69
N ILE A 50 -3.88 -2.46 -10.96
CA ILE A 50 -4.37 -1.48 -11.93
C ILE A 50 -5.83 -1.79 -12.25
N SER A 51 -6.67 -0.76 -12.28
CA SER A 51 -8.02 -0.81 -12.83
C SER A 51 -8.19 0.25 -13.91
N LEU A 52 -9.07 -0.02 -14.88
CA LEU A 52 -9.44 0.97 -15.89
C LEU A 52 -10.45 2.00 -15.34
N SER A 53 -11.42 1.53 -14.53
CA SER A 53 -12.48 2.33 -13.92
C SER A 53 -12.09 2.88 -12.54
N MET A 54 -12.60 4.07 -12.20
CA MET A 54 -12.45 4.65 -10.87
C MET A 54 -13.27 3.87 -9.83
N GLU A 55 -14.47 3.47 -10.21
CA GLU A 55 -15.45 2.78 -9.40
C GLU A 55 -14.91 1.43 -8.97
N ASP A 56 -14.34 0.66 -9.91
CA ASP A 56 -13.68 -0.61 -9.64
C ASP A 56 -12.48 -0.43 -8.70
N ALA A 57 -11.65 0.60 -8.93
CA ALA A 57 -10.52 0.89 -8.06
C ALA A 57 -10.95 1.22 -6.63
N ARG A 58 -12.03 1.99 -6.46
CA ARG A 58 -12.59 2.35 -5.15
C ARG A 58 -13.25 1.16 -4.46
N ALA A 59 -14.00 0.34 -5.20
CA ALA A 59 -14.58 -0.89 -4.68
C ALA A 59 -13.49 -1.85 -4.20
N ARG A 60 -12.41 -1.98 -4.98
CA ARG A 60 -11.24 -2.79 -4.63
C ARG A 60 -10.50 -2.23 -3.42
N GLU A 61 -10.26 -0.92 -3.35
CA GLU A 61 -9.68 -0.26 -2.18
C GLU A 61 -10.51 -0.54 -0.91
N LYS A 62 -11.84 -0.41 -1.00
CA LYS A 62 -12.78 -0.70 0.09
C LYS A 62 -12.67 -2.17 0.53
N TYR A 63 -12.64 -3.11 -0.41
CA TYR A 63 -12.43 -4.52 -0.11
C TYR A 63 -11.09 -4.74 0.60
N LEU A 64 -9.98 -4.21 0.08
CA LEU A 64 -8.65 -4.39 0.66
C LEU A 64 -8.52 -3.82 2.08
N LYS A 65 -9.29 -2.77 2.41
CA LYS A 65 -9.39 -2.22 3.77
C LYS A 65 -10.21 -3.10 4.74
N SER A 66 -11.03 -4.02 4.25
CA SER A 66 -11.77 -4.96 5.10
C SER A 66 -10.86 -6.00 5.77
N GLY A 67 -11.37 -6.72 6.78
CA GLY A 67 -10.65 -7.83 7.40
C GLY A 67 -10.30 -8.95 6.41
N MET A 68 -11.25 -9.31 5.53
CA MET A 68 -11.02 -10.31 4.48
C MET A 68 -9.98 -9.84 3.46
N GLY A 69 -10.05 -8.57 3.05
CA GLY A 69 -9.06 -7.99 2.13
C GLY A 69 -7.67 -7.94 2.73
N ARG A 70 -7.54 -7.65 4.02
CA ARG A 70 -6.25 -7.75 4.73
C ARG A 70 -5.72 -9.17 4.79
N ARG A 71 -6.57 -10.18 5.00
CA ARG A 71 -6.19 -11.60 4.93
C ARG A 71 -5.74 -11.99 3.52
N TYR A 72 -6.45 -11.51 2.49
CA TYR A 72 -6.04 -11.68 1.10
C TYR A 72 -4.64 -11.11 0.86
N LEU A 73 -4.35 -9.89 1.30
CA LEU A 73 -3.03 -9.26 1.13
C LEU A 73 -1.92 -10.04 1.83
N LYS A 74 -2.15 -10.52 3.06
CA LYS A 74 -1.17 -11.37 3.77
C LYS A 74 -0.83 -12.62 2.96
N ASN A 75 -1.84 -13.28 2.40
CA ASN A 75 -1.64 -14.48 1.58
C ASN A 75 -0.98 -14.15 0.24
N ARG A 76 -1.41 -13.08 -0.42
CA ARG A 76 -0.87 -12.62 -1.70
C ARG A 76 0.60 -12.25 -1.61
N LEU A 77 1.01 -11.67 -0.49
CA LEU A 77 2.38 -11.22 -0.20
C LEU A 77 3.14 -12.18 0.73
N LYS A 78 2.75 -13.46 0.80
CA LYS A 78 3.33 -14.43 1.75
C LYS A 78 4.86 -14.51 1.71
N PHE A 79 5.45 -14.47 0.51
CA PHE A 79 6.91 -14.52 0.35
C PHE A 79 7.60 -13.20 0.68
N PHE A 80 6.95 -12.06 0.40
CA PHE A 80 7.46 -10.76 0.83
C PHE A 80 7.58 -10.72 2.36
N PHE A 81 6.54 -11.17 3.07
CA PHE A 81 6.58 -11.21 4.53
C PHE A 81 7.52 -12.27 5.10
N ALA A 82 7.69 -13.42 4.43
CA ALA A 82 8.67 -14.45 4.82
C ALA A 82 10.12 -13.99 4.66
N LYS A 83 10.43 -13.14 3.68
CA LYS A 83 11.79 -12.57 3.51
C LYS A 83 12.10 -11.53 4.58
N VAL A 84 11.11 -10.73 4.97
CA VAL A 84 11.27 -9.69 6.02
C VAL A 84 11.54 -10.31 7.40
N SER A 85 11.04 -11.51 7.70
CA SER A 85 11.38 -12.21 8.96
C SER A 85 12.80 -12.76 8.99
N ASN A 86 13.43 -12.95 7.83
CA ASN A 86 14.75 -13.57 7.70
C ASN A 86 15.89 -12.54 7.53
N GLY A 87 15.64 -11.26 7.83
CA GLY A 87 16.67 -10.21 7.82
C GLY A 87 17.14 -9.75 6.44
N VAL A 88 16.55 -10.24 5.34
CA VAL A 88 16.93 -9.79 3.99
C VAL A 88 16.15 -8.52 3.65
N ALA A 89 16.83 -7.38 3.77
CA ALA A 89 16.31 -6.10 3.31
C ALA A 89 16.11 -6.16 1.79
N ILE A 90 14.87 -6.01 1.35
CA ILE A 90 14.55 -5.77 -0.06
C ILE A 90 14.92 -4.30 -0.32
N VAL A 91 16.06 -4.11 -0.99
CA VAL A 91 16.52 -2.85 -1.58
C VAL A 91 15.56 -2.38 -2.65
#